data_AF-A0A671RQ66-F1
#
_entry.id   AF-A0A671RQ66-F1
#
_cell.length_a   1.000
_cell.length_b   1.000
_cell.length_c   1.000
_cell.angle_alpha   90.00
_cell.angle_beta   90.00
_cell.angle_gamma   90.00
#
_symmetry.space_group_name_H-M   'P 1'
#
loop_
_entity.id
_entity.type
_entity.pdbx_description
1 polymer ?
#
loop_
_entity_poly.entity_id
_entity_poly.type
_entity_poly.pdbx_seq_one_letter_code
_entity_poly.pdbx_strand_id
1 'polypeptide(L)'
;MADSVSLQFVSPYAFEAMQKVDVARLAALSDPELRLLLPCLVRMALCAPADQSNAWAQDKKLILRLLSGVEAVNSIVALLSVDFHALEQDARKEQQLRHKAGGSNGESILVSQLQHGLTLEFEHSDPLRRLRLALSELLAIMNKLADSNGEFFLKSSELFESPVYLEEVADVLCILQAELPSLLPITEVAEALLHVRNGEWFLCLLVANVPDSFSEVCRGLIKNGERQDEESVGGRRRTEALRQLCQMNPSQALNIRAMVVEECHLPGLGVALILDYKPDTADEAVSPLVSYVSGLLLGTNGKVRTWFSMFIRNGQQVRRNNRISFIEL
;
A
#
# COMPACT_ATOMS: atom_id res chain seq x y z
N MET A 1 -11.40 13.65 -21.39
CA MET A 1 -10.07 13.09 -21.69
C MET A 1 -9.15 13.61 -20.61
N ALA A 2 -8.91 12.81 -19.58
CA ALA A 2 -7.98 13.16 -18.51
C ALA A 2 -6.65 12.51 -18.89
N ASP A 3 -5.62 13.32 -19.12
CA ASP A 3 -4.25 12.83 -19.23
C ASP A 3 -3.90 12.17 -17.89
N SER A 4 -3.99 10.84 -17.85
CA SER A 4 -3.52 10.06 -16.71
C SER A 4 -2.01 10.23 -16.65
N VAL A 5 -1.53 11.10 -15.77
CA VAL A 5 -0.12 11.10 -15.37
C VAL A 5 0.20 9.68 -14.92
N SER A 6 1.06 8.99 -15.65
CA SER A 6 1.50 7.64 -15.29
C SER A 6 2.32 7.74 -14.02
N LEU A 7 1.76 7.30 -12.90
CA LEU A 7 2.48 7.26 -11.62
C LEU A 7 3.68 6.30 -11.73
N GLN A 8 4.84 6.77 -11.28
CA GLN A 8 6.04 5.94 -11.23
C GLN A 8 5.99 5.03 -10.00
N PHE A 9 6.05 3.71 -10.22
CA PHE A 9 6.14 2.72 -9.15
C PHE A 9 7.60 2.43 -8.79
N VAL A 10 7.81 1.93 -7.57
CA VAL A 10 9.13 1.50 -7.10
C VAL A 10 9.57 0.26 -7.89
N SER A 11 10.76 0.32 -8.48
CA SER A 11 11.31 -0.79 -9.25
C SER A 11 11.73 -1.96 -8.34
N PRO A 12 11.78 -3.20 -8.86
CA PRO A 12 12.28 -4.34 -8.09
C PRO A 12 13.70 -4.14 -7.57
N TYR A 13 14.53 -3.46 -8.38
CA TYR A 13 15.91 -3.14 -8.04
C TYR A 13 15.97 -2.15 -6.86
N ALA A 14 15.16 -1.10 -6.87
CA ALA A 14 15.09 -0.12 -5.79
C ALA A 14 14.54 -0.74 -4.50
N PHE A 15 13.49 -1.57 -4.58
CA PHE A 15 12.93 -2.27 -3.42
C PHE A 15 13.93 -3.26 -2.80
N GLU A 16 14.63 -4.06 -3.62
CA GLU A 16 15.65 -4.99 -3.12
C GLU A 16 16.81 -4.24 -2.45
N ALA A 17 17.23 -3.10 -3.02
CA ALA A 17 18.27 -2.26 -2.44
C ALA A 17 17.85 -1.72 -1.07
N MET A 18 16.60 -1.27 -0.91
CA MET A 18 16.06 -0.84 0.38
C MET A 18 15.94 -1.99 1.38
N GLN A 19 15.40 -3.13 0.96
CA GLN A 19 15.21 -4.30 1.83
C GLN A 19 16.52 -4.83 2.40
N LYS A 20 17.59 -4.80 1.61
CA LYS A 20 18.93 -5.26 2.02
C LYS A 20 19.79 -4.14 2.61
N VAL A 21 19.31 -2.90 2.59
CA VAL A 21 20.08 -1.70 2.94
C VAL A 21 21.41 -1.65 2.14
N ASP A 22 21.35 -2.01 0.85
CA ASP A 22 22.50 -2.02 -0.06
C ASP A 22 22.77 -0.60 -0.57
N VAL A 23 23.62 0.12 0.16
CA VAL A 23 23.93 1.53 -0.13
C VAL A 23 24.60 1.73 -1.49
N ALA A 24 25.35 0.75 -1.97
CA ALA A 24 25.97 0.83 -3.30
C ALA A 24 24.91 0.80 -4.40
N ARG A 25 23.90 -0.07 -4.27
CA ARG A 25 22.77 -0.12 -5.21
C ARG A 25 21.89 1.12 -5.10
N LEU A 26 21.64 1.62 -3.88
CA LEU A 26 20.89 2.86 -3.65
C LEU A 26 21.58 4.07 -4.32
N ALA A 27 22.91 4.11 -4.30
CA ALA A 27 23.68 5.17 -4.96
C ALA A 27 23.64 5.12 -6.49
N ALA A 28 23.21 4.00 -7.08
CA ALA A 28 23.05 3.83 -8.52
C ALA A 28 21.62 4.13 -9.01
N LEU A 29 20.69 4.44 -8.10
CA LEU A 29 19.32 4.80 -8.45
C LEU A 29 19.28 6.16 -9.16
N SER A 30 18.31 6.29 -10.06
CA SER A 30 17.99 7.59 -10.66
C SER A 30 17.31 8.51 -9.65
N ASP A 31 17.42 9.84 -9.82
CA ASP A 31 16.77 10.81 -8.92
C ASP A 31 15.26 10.54 -8.72
N PRO A 32 14.47 10.18 -9.77
CA PRO A 32 13.06 9.85 -9.59
C PRO A 32 12.83 8.56 -8.78
N GLU A 33 13.70 7.55 -8.89
CA GLU A 33 13.58 6.34 -8.06
C GLU A 33 13.98 6.62 -6.60
N LEU A 34 15.03 7.43 -6.40
CA LEU A 34 15.48 7.86 -5.08
C LEU A 34 14.38 8.67 -4.36
N ARG A 35 13.67 9.53 -5.10
CA ARG A 35 12.55 10.36 -4.61
C ARG A 35 11.48 9.55 -3.87
N LEU A 36 11.18 8.35 -4.35
CA LEU A 36 10.15 7.46 -3.80
C LEU A 36 10.54 6.86 -2.43
N LEU A 37 11.84 6.88 -2.09
CA LEU A 37 12.42 6.22 -0.92
C LEU A 37 12.94 7.22 0.13
N LEU A 38 12.81 8.52 -0.14
CA LEU A 38 13.35 9.57 0.72
C LEU A 38 12.85 9.51 2.17
N PRO A 39 11.56 9.25 2.47
CA PRO A 39 11.09 9.20 3.86
C PRO A 39 11.90 8.25 4.72
N CYS A 40 12.15 7.03 4.24
CA CYS A 40 12.94 6.03 4.96
C CYS A 40 14.43 6.40 4.99
N LEU A 41 15.01 6.84 3.87
CA LEU A 41 16.42 7.22 3.80
C LEU A 41 16.77 8.37 4.75
N VAL A 42 15.92 9.40 4.81
CA VAL A 42 16.10 10.54 5.73
C VAL A 42 15.96 10.08 7.18
N ARG A 43 14.99 9.22 7.51
CA ARG A 43 14.86 8.64 8.85
C ARG A 43 16.08 7.82 9.25
N MET A 44 16.58 6.95 8.36
CA MET A 44 17.81 6.18 8.60
C MET A 44 19.01 7.08 8.87
N ALA A 45 19.08 8.23 8.19
CA ALA A 45 20.15 9.20 8.37
C ALA A 45 20.02 10.01 9.68
N LEU A 46 18.82 10.43 10.08
CA LEU A 46 18.60 11.35 11.19
C LEU A 46 18.30 10.66 12.52
N CYS A 47 17.59 9.53 12.50
CA CYS A 47 17.25 8.81 13.72
C CYS A 47 18.48 8.07 14.29
N ALA A 48 18.45 7.81 15.60
CA ALA A 48 19.49 7.03 16.26
C ALA A 48 19.48 5.60 15.69
N PRO A 49 20.59 5.12 15.10
CA PRO A 49 20.61 3.81 14.50
C PRO A 49 20.63 2.72 15.59
N ALA A 50 19.98 1.60 15.30
CA ALA A 50 20.12 0.40 16.12
C ALA A 50 21.53 -0.21 16.00
N ASP A 51 22.17 -0.05 14.83
CA ASP A 51 23.55 -0.48 14.59
C ASP A 51 24.54 0.68 14.86
N GLN A 52 25.54 0.41 15.69
CA GLN A 52 26.63 1.34 16.01
C GLN A 52 27.97 0.87 15.42
N SER A 53 27.95 -0.08 14.50
CA SER A 53 29.14 -0.60 13.84
C SER A 53 29.86 0.46 12.99
N ASN A 54 31.16 0.25 12.77
CA ASN A 54 31.95 1.10 11.88
C ASN A 54 31.51 0.98 10.41
N ALA A 55 30.95 -0.17 10.01
CA ALA A 55 30.40 -0.37 8.68
C ALA A 55 29.19 0.54 8.47
N TRP A 56 28.24 0.52 9.41
CA TRP A 56 27.09 1.43 9.38
C TRP A 56 27.51 2.91 9.40
N ALA A 57 28.54 3.28 10.15
CA ALA A 57 29.04 4.66 10.14
C ALA A 57 29.55 5.12 8.76
N GLN A 58 30.04 4.20 7.91
CA GLN A 58 30.43 4.49 6.53
C GLN A 58 29.19 4.56 5.63
N ASP A 59 28.30 3.60 5.74
CA ASP A 59 27.04 3.53 4.98
C ASP A 59 26.16 4.76 5.23
N LYS A 60 26.04 5.20 6.49
CA LYS A 60 25.35 6.42 6.87
C LYS A 60 25.93 7.67 6.20
N LYS A 61 27.26 7.76 6.05
CA LYS A 61 27.90 8.88 5.33
C LYS A 61 27.56 8.88 3.85
N LEU A 62 27.49 7.69 3.24
CA LEU A 62 27.07 7.55 1.85
C LEU A 62 25.60 7.93 1.68
N ILE A 63 24.70 7.48 2.55
CA ILE A 63 23.29 7.88 2.55
C ILE A 63 23.17 9.40 2.69
N LEU A 64 23.86 10.03 3.65
CA LEU A 64 23.85 11.49 3.80
C LEU A 64 24.35 12.23 2.55
N ARG A 65 25.30 11.64 1.81
CA ARG A 65 25.77 12.18 0.54
C ARG A 65 24.70 12.07 -0.55
N LEU A 66 23.95 10.97 -0.61
CA LEU A 66 22.83 10.80 -1.55
C LEU A 66 21.71 11.82 -1.29
N LEU A 67 21.44 12.12 -0.01
CA LEU A 67 20.44 13.08 0.40
C LEU A 67 20.89 14.54 0.19
N SER A 68 22.18 14.77 -0.02
CA SER A 68 22.74 16.12 -0.17
C SER A 68 22.32 16.75 -1.50
N GLY A 69 21.67 17.91 -1.43
CA GLY A 69 21.23 18.65 -2.63
C GLY A 69 19.86 18.24 -3.16
N VAL A 70 19.18 17.27 -2.52
CA VAL A 70 17.80 16.91 -2.84
C VAL A 70 16.84 17.86 -2.11
N GLU A 71 16.08 18.66 -2.84
CA GLU A 71 15.21 19.71 -2.28
C GLU A 71 14.18 19.16 -1.29
N ALA A 72 13.53 18.04 -1.64
CA ALA A 72 12.49 17.41 -0.82
C ALA A 72 12.99 16.94 0.55
N VAL A 73 14.30 16.71 0.72
CA VAL A 73 14.88 16.29 2.01
C VAL A 73 14.63 17.32 3.09
N ASN A 74 14.73 18.62 2.77
CA ASN A 74 14.49 19.68 3.75
C ASN A 74 13.04 19.67 4.25
N SER A 75 12.09 19.46 3.35
CA SER A 75 10.67 19.31 3.70
C SER A 75 10.42 18.10 4.59
N ILE A 76 11.06 16.96 4.29
CA ILE A 76 10.97 15.73 5.10
C ILE A 76 11.62 15.92 6.48
N VAL A 77 12.78 16.58 6.57
CA VAL A 77 13.42 16.92 7.85
C VAL A 77 12.50 17.79 8.70
N ALA A 78 11.82 18.77 8.09
CA ALA A 78 10.88 19.63 8.77
C ALA A 78 9.66 18.84 9.31
N LEU A 79 9.15 17.87 8.55
CA LEU A 79 8.09 16.95 9.01
C LEU A 79 8.56 16.08 10.19
N LEU A 80 9.77 15.54 10.15
CA LEU A 80 10.35 14.71 11.22
C LEU A 80 10.70 15.51 12.49
N SER A 81 10.77 16.85 12.40
CA SER A 81 11.07 17.72 13.54
C SER A 81 9.83 18.05 14.40
N VAL A 82 8.65 17.58 13.99
CA VAL A 82 7.38 17.79 14.70
C VAL A 82 7.31 16.92 15.97
N ASP A 83 6.64 17.41 17.00
CA ASP A 83 6.32 16.63 18.21
C ASP A 83 5.22 15.60 17.91
N PHE A 84 5.63 14.39 17.54
CA PHE A 84 4.72 13.28 17.27
C PHE A 84 3.96 12.80 18.51
N HIS A 85 4.48 13.03 19.72
CA HIS A 85 3.76 12.65 20.93
C HIS A 85 2.52 13.54 21.13
N ALA A 86 2.67 14.86 20.97
CA ALA A 86 1.54 15.77 21.01
C ALA A 86 0.53 15.49 19.89
N LEU A 87 1.03 15.21 18.67
CA LEU A 87 0.18 14.85 17.53
C LEU A 87 -0.62 13.56 17.78
N GLU A 88 0.01 12.53 18.34
CA GLU A 88 -0.67 11.27 18.66
C GLU A 88 -1.79 11.48 19.69
N GLN A 89 -1.54 12.30 20.72
CA GLN A 89 -2.54 12.61 21.73
C GLN A 89 -3.77 13.31 21.13
N ASP A 90 -3.54 14.27 20.23
CA ASP A 90 -4.63 14.99 19.53
C ASP A 90 -5.43 14.02 18.64
N ALA A 91 -4.75 13.15 17.90
CA ALA A 91 -5.39 12.19 17.01
C ALA A 91 -6.20 11.12 17.76
N ARG A 92 -5.72 10.65 18.92
CA ARG A 92 -6.47 9.73 19.77
C ARG A 92 -7.74 10.38 20.33
N LYS A 93 -7.69 11.66 20.70
CA LYS A 93 -8.89 12.42 21.13
C LYS A 93 -9.89 12.51 19.97
N GLU A 94 -9.41 12.77 18.75
CA GLU A 94 -10.26 12.82 17.56
C GLU A 94 -10.95 11.49 17.28
N GLN A 95 -10.23 10.36 17.30
CA GLN A 95 -10.84 9.04 17.16
C GLN A 95 -11.93 8.81 18.23
N GLN A 96 -11.65 9.16 19.50
CA GLN A 96 -12.63 9.01 20.57
C GLN A 96 -13.89 9.86 20.37
N LEU A 97 -13.77 11.08 19.83
CA LEU A 97 -14.93 11.90 19.51
C LEU A 97 -15.76 11.30 18.38
N ARG A 98 -15.10 10.85 17.31
CA ARG A 98 -15.75 10.23 16.15
C ARG A 98 -16.51 8.94 16.50
N HIS A 99 -16.06 8.19 17.52
CA HIS A 99 -16.79 7.03 18.01
C HIS A 99 -17.98 7.36 18.94
N LYS A 100 -17.96 8.53 19.62
CA LYS A 100 -18.98 8.90 20.63
C LYS A 100 -20.14 9.68 20.06
N ALA A 101 -19.89 10.57 19.12
CA ALA A 101 -20.92 11.23 18.32
C ALA A 101 -20.98 10.46 17.00
N GLY A 102 -22.14 9.96 16.57
CA GLY A 102 -22.31 9.38 15.23
C GLY A 102 -22.05 10.42 14.14
N GLY A 103 -20.77 10.71 13.90
CA GLY A 103 -20.26 12.08 13.81
C GLY A 103 -20.51 12.78 12.49
N SER A 104 -21.05 13.99 12.59
CA SER A 104 -20.90 15.02 11.57
C SER A 104 -19.41 15.40 11.46
N ASN A 105 -18.88 15.47 10.23
CA ASN A 105 -17.50 15.88 9.91
C ASN A 105 -17.12 17.31 10.36
N GLY A 106 -18.02 18.05 11.03
CA GLY A 106 -17.83 19.46 11.40
C GLY A 106 -17.00 19.74 12.66
N GLU A 107 -16.74 18.73 13.49
CA GLU A 107 -16.01 18.89 14.78
C GLU A 107 -14.70 18.07 14.79
N SER A 108 -13.79 18.35 13.84
CA SER A 108 -12.45 17.74 13.82
C SER A 108 -11.48 18.50 14.74
N ILE A 109 -10.72 17.79 15.57
CA ILE A 109 -9.70 18.38 16.47
C ILE A 109 -8.43 18.68 15.67
N LEU A 110 -8.05 17.77 14.76
CA LEU A 110 -6.89 17.87 13.89
C LEU A 110 -7.08 18.96 12.83
N VAL A 111 -8.32 19.17 12.37
CA VAL A 111 -8.66 20.13 11.33
C VAL A 111 -9.76 21.06 11.83
N SER A 112 -9.37 22.23 12.32
CA SER A 112 -10.30 23.34 12.57
C SER A 112 -10.97 23.77 11.26
N GLN A 113 -12.27 24.09 11.31
CA GLN A 113 -13.12 24.55 10.19
C GLN A 113 -12.32 25.03 8.97
N LEU A 114 -12.24 24.17 7.95
CA LEU A 114 -11.55 24.47 6.69
C LEU A 114 -12.20 25.69 6.04
N GLN A 115 -11.41 26.74 5.79
CA GLN A 115 -11.89 27.91 5.06
C GLN A 115 -11.83 27.69 3.54
N HIS A 116 -10.90 26.85 3.09
CA HIS A 116 -10.66 26.50 1.69
C HIS A 116 -10.62 24.96 1.49
N GLY A 117 -10.52 24.50 0.23
CA GLY A 117 -10.34 23.08 -0.07
C GLY A 117 -9.05 22.50 0.55
N LEU A 118 -9.03 21.19 0.82
CA LEU A 118 -7.93 20.51 1.51
C LEU A 118 -6.59 20.71 0.81
N THR A 119 -6.60 20.74 -0.52
CA THR A 119 -5.39 20.92 -1.34
C THR A 119 -4.77 22.31 -1.13
N LEU A 120 -5.59 23.36 -1.10
CA LEU A 120 -5.12 24.73 -0.91
C LEU A 120 -4.61 24.97 0.52
N GLU A 121 -5.29 24.38 1.50
CA GLU A 121 -4.83 24.39 2.89
C GLU A 121 -3.48 23.67 3.01
N PHE A 122 -3.32 22.50 2.39
CA PHE A 122 -2.07 21.74 2.42
C PHE A 122 -0.88 22.52 1.85
N GLU A 123 -1.07 23.21 0.73
CA GLU A 123 -0.05 24.04 0.07
C GLU A 123 0.52 25.11 1.03
N HIS A 124 -0.35 25.85 1.70
CA HIS A 124 0.00 26.98 2.57
C HIS A 124 0.30 26.58 4.02
N SER A 125 0.26 25.29 4.31
CA SER A 125 0.42 24.75 5.67
C SER A 125 1.88 24.56 6.07
N ASP A 126 2.15 24.79 7.34
CA ASP A 126 3.38 24.37 7.99
C ASP A 126 3.43 22.83 8.16
N PRO A 127 4.61 22.23 8.46
CA PRO A 127 4.77 20.78 8.54
C PRO A 127 3.78 20.08 9.48
N LEU A 128 3.51 20.67 10.66
CA LEU A 128 2.56 20.09 11.62
C LEU A 128 1.13 20.08 11.05
N ARG A 129 0.69 21.16 10.41
CA ARG A 129 -0.64 21.22 9.81
C ARG A 129 -0.78 20.26 8.64
N ARG A 130 0.26 20.06 7.81
CA ARG A 130 0.27 19.04 6.75
C ARG A 130 0.08 17.62 7.29
N LEU A 131 0.81 17.27 8.36
CA LEU A 131 0.63 15.99 9.07
C LEU A 131 -0.81 15.83 9.59
N ARG A 132 -1.37 16.88 10.22
CA ARG A 132 -2.75 16.85 10.75
C ARG A 132 -3.80 16.66 9.66
N LEU A 133 -3.66 17.34 8.52
CA LEU A 133 -4.60 17.23 7.39
C LEU A 133 -4.63 15.80 6.83
N ALA A 134 -3.46 15.24 6.52
CA ALA A 134 -3.35 13.88 6.01
C ALA A 134 -3.83 12.83 7.03
N LEU A 135 -3.46 13.01 8.31
CA LEU A 135 -3.87 12.12 9.39
C LEU A 135 -5.40 12.13 9.57
N SER A 136 -6.04 13.30 9.55
CA SER A 136 -7.50 13.40 9.71
C SER A 136 -8.27 12.75 8.56
N GLU A 137 -7.79 12.90 7.32
CA GLU A 137 -8.36 12.22 6.14
C GLU A 137 -8.18 10.70 6.21
N LEU A 138 -7.00 10.22 6.57
CA LEU A 138 -6.72 8.78 6.73
C LEU A 138 -7.61 8.16 7.82
N LEU A 139 -7.67 8.81 8.99
CA LEU A 139 -8.54 8.39 10.09
C LEU A 139 -10.03 8.41 9.71
N ALA A 140 -10.46 9.31 8.82
CA ALA A 140 -11.84 9.30 8.32
C ALA A 140 -12.15 8.05 7.51
N ILE A 141 -11.22 7.62 6.66
CA ILE A 141 -11.35 6.40 5.86
C ILE A 141 -11.36 5.18 6.79
N MET A 142 -10.41 5.09 7.72
CA MET A 142 -10.30 3.98 8.67
C MET A 142 -11.54 3.83 9.55
N ASN A 143 -12.10 4.93 10.06
CA ASN A 143 -13.34 4.87 10.85
C ASN A 143 -14.53 4.40 10.02
N LYS A 144 -14.69 4.95 8.80
CA LYS A 144 -15.77 4.53 7.90
C LYS A 144 -15.65 3.05 7.52
N LEU A 145 -14.42 2.54 7.39
CA LEU A 145 -14.14 1.12 7.19
C LEU A 145 -14.66 0.27 8.36
N ALA A 146 -14.38 0.67 9.59
CA ALA A 146 -14.86 -0.02 10.78
C ALA A 146 -16.40 -0.07 10.86
N ASP A 147 -17.08 0.99 10.42
CA ASP A 147 -18.55 1.08 10.43
C ASP A 147 -19.24 0.39 9.25
N SER A 148 -18.53 0.17 8.14
CA SER A 148 -19.10 -0.29 6.87
C SER A 148 -19.56 -1.76 6.85
N ASN A 149 -19.36 -2.54 7.93
CA ASN A 149 -19.66 -3.98 8.00
C ASN A 149 -19.11 -4.79 6.80
N GLY A 150 -18.02 -4.33 6.19
CA GLY A 150 -17.38 -4.99 5.04
C GLY A 150 -17.88 -4.51 3.67
N GLU A 151 -18.76 -3.52 3.57
CA GLU A 151 -19.12 -2.92 2.29
C GLU A 151 -17.99 -2.02 1.74
N PHE A 152 -17.57 -2.33 0.51
CA PHE A 152 -16.57 -1.51 -0.17
C PHE A 152 -17.14 -0.14 -0.57
N PHE A 153 -16.36 0.92 -0.34
CA PHE A 153 -16.66 2.26 -0.83
C PHE A 153 -15.42 2.90 -1.43
N LEU A 154 -15.59 3.75 -2.43
CA LEU A 154 -14.51 4.59 -2.94
C LEU A 154 -14.66 6.00 -2.35
N LYS A 155 -13.68 6.47 -1.58
CA LYS A 155 -13.63 7.83 -1.06
C LYS A 155 -12.96 8.74 -2.09
N SER A 156 -13.69 9.76 -2.51
CA SER A 156 -13.08 10.92 -3.18
C SER A 156 -12.31 11.71 -2.14
N SER A 157 -11.01 11.88 -2.36
CA SER A 157 -10.16 12.69 -1.48
C SER A 157 -9.32 13.62 -2.32
N GLU A 158 -9.51 14.93 -2.12
CA GLU A 158 -8.72 15.95 -2.81
C GLU A 158 -7.22 15.75 -2.58
N LEU A 159 -6.84 15.38 -1.35
CA LEU A 159 -5.44 15.23 -0.97
C LEU A 159 -4.78 14.01 -1.62
N PHE A 160 -5.44 12.84 -1.61
CA PHE A 160 -4.91 11.61 -2.22
C PHE A 160 -5.08 11.56 -3.75
N GLU A 161 -5.75 12.53 -4.36
CA GLU A 161 -5.97 12.62 -5.81
C GLU A 161 -5.23 13.80 -6.47
N SER A 162 -4.67 14.74 -5.70
CA SER A 162 -4.04 15.94 -6.23
C SER A 162 -2.68 15.65 -6.86
N PRO A 163 -2.54 15.67 -8.20
CA PRO A 163 -1.32 15.22 -8.90
C PRO A 163 -0.08 16.07 -8.56
N VAL A 164 -0.28 17.31 -8.12
CA VAL A 164 0.81 18.23 -7.75
C VAL A 164 1.44 17.85 -6.41
N TYR A 165 0.63 17.36 -5.46
CA TYR A 165 1.07 17.10 -4.09
C TYR A 165 1.19 15.61 -3.75
N LEU A 166 0.94 14.70 -4.70
CA LEU A 166 0.94 13.25 -4.44
C LEU A 166 2.23 12.76 -3.76
N GLU A 167 3.39 13.22 -4.20
CA GLU A 167 4.67 12.80 -3.62
C GLU A 167 4.85 13.33 -2.20
N GLU A 168 4.48 14.58 -1.93
CA GLU A 168 4.54 15.16 -0.58
C GLU A 168 3.55 14.48 0.38
N VAL A 169 2.37 14.13 -0.12
CA VAL A 169 1.37 13.37 0.64
C VAL A 169 1.88 11.95 0.93
N ALA A 170 2.62 11.34 0.00
CA ALA A 170 3.24 10.04 0.22
C ALA A 170 4.34 10.11 1.29
N ASP A 171 5.14 11.18 1.28
CA ASP A 171 6.15 11.41 2.33
C ASP A 171 5.49 11.54 3.70
N VAL A 172 4.45 12.37 3.80
CA VAL A 172 3.65 12.57 5.02
C VAL A 172 3.07 11.24 5.50
N LEU A 173 2.50 10.43 4.61
CA LEU A 173 1.91 9.14 4.95
C LEU A 173 2.96 8.16 5.50
N CYS A 174 4.13 8.06 4.86
CA CYS A 174 5.23 7.20 5.32
C CYS A 174 5.76 7.64 6.68
N ILE A 175 5.90 8.95 6.90
CA ILE A 175 6.35 9.51 8.19
C ILE A 175 5.32 9.22 9.29
N LEU A 176 4.03 9.53 9.05
CA LEU A 176 2.96 9.27 10.00
C LEU A 176 2.91 7.80 10.41
N GLN A 177 2.94 6.87 9.45
CA GLN A 177 2.85 5.45 9.76
C GLN A 177 4.04 4.98 10.61
N ALA A 178 5.26 5.43 10.30
CA ALA A 178 6.44 4.96 10.99
C ALA A 178 6.76 5.73 12.28
N GLU A 179 6.18 6.92 12.52
CA GLU A 179 6.25 7.62 13.82
C GLU A 179 5.07 7.33 14.74
N LEU A 180 3.91 6.93 14.20
CA LEU A 180 2.69 6.64 14.97
C LEU A 180 2.19 5.19 14.79
N PRO A 181 3.03 4.15 14.92
CA PRO A 181 2.65 2.77 14.58
C PRO A 181 1.52 2.19 15.46
N SER A 182 1.36 2.70 16.69
CA SER A 182 0.25 2.34 17.59
C SER A 182 -1.11 2.88 17.15
N LEU A 183 -1.10 4.05 16.49
CA LEU A 183 -2.30 4.70 15.97
C LEU A 183 -2.62 4.24 14.55
N LEU A 184 -1.57 3.96 13.77
CA LEU A 184 -1.63 3.60 12.36
C LEU A 184 -0.98 2.23 12.11
N PRO A 185 -1.62 1.12 12.52
CA PRO A 185 -1.15 -0.21 12.19
C PRO A 185 -1.05 -0.38 10.68
N ILE A 186 0.10 -0.88 10.19
CA ILE A 186 0.38 -0.87 8.75
C ILE A 186 -0.63 -1.68 7.92
N THR A 187 -1.19 -2.75 8.49
CA THR A 187 -2.24 -3.55 7.84
C THR A 187 -3.56 -2.78 7.71
N GLU A 188 -3.91 -1.96 8.69
CA GLU A 188 -5.12 -1.15 8.65
C GLU A 188 -4.96 0.06 7.72
N VAL A 189 -3.77 0.67 7.70
CA VAL A 189 -3.44 1.70 6.71
C VAL A 189 -3.50 1.12 5.31
N ALA A 190 -2.96 -0.09 5.09
CA ALA A 190 -3.01 -0.75 3.79
C ALA A 190 -4.45 -1.00 3.31
N GLU A 191 -5.35 -1.47 4.19
CA GLU A 191 -6.77 -1.58 3.86
C GLU A 191 -7.39 -0.22 3.55
N ALA A 192 -7.13 0.80 4.36
CA ALA A 192 -7.65 2.15 4.13
C ALA A 192 -7.24 2.71 2.75
N LEU A 193 -6.00 2.47 2.33
CA LEU A 193 -5.52 2.94 1.03
C LEU A 193 -6.28 2.31 -0.14
N LEU A 194 -6.80 1.08 -0.03
CA LEU A 194 -7.61 0.48 -1.09
C LEU A 194 -8.87 1.30 -1.46
N HIS A 195 -9.31 2.18 -0.56
CA HIS A 195 -10.52 2.99 -0.70
C HIS A 195 -10.28 4.37 -1.34
N VAL A 196 -9.05 4.71 -1.72
CA VAL A 196 -8.73 5.95 -2.46
C VAL A 196 -8.21 5.61 -3.86
N ARG A 197 -8.39 6.52 -4.83
CA ARG A 197 -8.10 6.25 -6.25
C ARG A 197 -6.67 5.77 -6.52
N ASN A 198 -5.67 6.45 -5.94
CA ASN A 198 -4.24 6.15 -6.13
C ASN A 198 -3.68 5.22 -5.03
N GLY A 199 -4.56 4.47 -4.37
CA GLY A 199 -4.25 3.69 -3.18
C GLY A 199 -3.14 2.65 -3.35
N GLU A 200 -3.15 1.93 -4.48
CA GLU A 200 -2.15 0.93 -4.81
C GLU A 200 -0.74 1.52 -4.92
N TRP A 201 -0.62 2.76 -5.40
CA TRP A 201 0.64 3.46 -5.51
C TRP A 201 1.16 3.90 -4.14
N PHE A 202 0.30 4.53 -3.33
CA PHE A 202 0.63 4.89 -1.94
C PHE A 202 1.04 3.66 -1.11
N LEU A 203 0.35 2.53 -1.31
CA LEU A 203 0.65 1.28 -0.63
C LEU A 203 2.04 0.75 -1.02
N CYS A 204 2.39 0.77 -2.30
CA CYS A 204 3.72 0.37 -2.76
C CYS A 204 4.81 1.26 -2.13
N LEU A 205 4.59 2.57 -2.07
CA LEU A 205 5.54 3.49 -1.42
C LEU A 205 5.66 3.26 0.08
N LEU A 206 4.55 3.03 0.76
CA LEU A 206 4.54 2.73 2.19
C LEU A 206 5.36 1.47 2.48
N VAL A 207 5.13 0.39 1.73
CA VAL A 207 5.87 -0.87 1.88
C VAL A 207 7.33 -0.73 1.45
N ALA A 208 7.63 0.05 0.40
CA ALA A 208 9.02 0.32 -0.01
C ALA A 208 9.82 1.10 1.04
N ASN A 209 9.15 1.97 1.80
CA ASN A 209 9.76 2.72 2.91
C ASN A 209 9.80 1.93 4.22
N VAL A 210 9.10 0.80 4.31
CA VAL A 210 9.19 -0.17 5.43
C VAL A 210 9.24 -1.61 4.89
N PRO A 211 10.34 -2.03 4.22
CA PRO A 211 10.38 -3.30 3.47
C PRO A 211 10.06 -4.54 4.32
N ASP A 212 10.38 -4.53 5.61
CA ASP A 212 10.09 -5.62 6.54
C ASP A 212 8.59 -5.90 6.71
N SER A 213 7.74 -4.90 6.44
CA SER A 213 6.28 -5.02 6.52
C SER A 213 5.66 -5.80 5.36
N PHE A 214 6.41 -6.06 4.28
CA PHE A 214 5.88 -6.63 3.03
C PHE A 214 5.02 -7.88 3.25
N SER A 215 5.53 -8.84 4.03
CA SER A 215 4.82 -10.10 4.28
C SER A 215 3.60 -9.91 5.16
N GLU A 216 3.66 -9.01 6.14
CA GLU A 216 2.54 -8.72 7.05
C GLU A 216 1.40 -8.03 6.30
N VAL A 217 1.72 -7.01 5.50
CA VAL A 217 0.77 -6.29 4.65
C VAL A 217 0.11 -7.25 3.65
N CYS A 218 0.89 -8.05 2.92
CA CYS A 218 0.32 -8.99 1.96
C CYS A 218 -0.59 -10.01 2.64
N ARG A 219 -0.19 -10.56 3.79
CA ARG A 219 -1.02 -11.51 4.54
C ARG A 219 -2.30 -10.85 5.07
N GLY A 220 -2.22 -9.61 5.57
CA GLY A 220 -3.37 -8.84 6.02
C GLY A 220 -4.40 -8.63 4.91
N LEU A 221 -3.95 -8.15 3.75
CA LEU A 221 -4.80 -7.95 2.58
C LEU A 221 -5.42 -9.26 2.09
N ILE A 222 -4.67 -10.36 2.05
CA ILE A 222 -5.21 -11.68 1.64
C ILE A 222 -6.29 -12.15 2.61
N LYS A 223 -6.06 -12.05 3.93
CA LYS A 223 -7.02 -12.50 4.95
C LYS A 223 -8.34 -11.75 4.89
N ASN A 224 -8.31 -10.47 4.55
CA ASN A 224 -9.50 -9.63 4.41
C ASN A 224 -10.09 -9.66 2.99
N GLY A 225 -9.46 -10.39 2.07
CA GLY A 225 -9.93 -10.53 0.70
C GLY A 225 -11.18 -11.39 0.58
N GLU A 226 -11.77 -11.43 -0.61
CA GLU A 226 -12.95 -12.25 -0.87
C GLU A 226 -12.58 -13.73 -0.99
N ARG A 227 -13.43 -14.61 -0.44
CA ARG A 227 -13.25 -16.07 -0.57
C ARG A 227 -13.67 -16.61 -1.93
N GLN A 228 -14.59 -15.95 -2.62
CA GLN A 228 -15.28 -16.51 -3.78
C GLN A 228 -15.57 -15.50 -4.90
N ASP A 229 -15.98 -14.27 -4.59
CA ASP A 229 -16.38 -13.27 -5.59
C ASP A 229 -15.38 -12.09 -5.62
N GLU A 230 -14.37 -12.20 -6.46
CA GLU A 230 -13.33 -11.18 -6.65
C GLU A 230 -13.73 -10.11 -7.69
N GLU A 231 -14.90 -10.23 -8.34
CA GLU A 231 -15.34 -9.26 -9.35
C GLU A 231 -15.85 -7.94 -8.74
N SER A 232 -16.07 -7.96 -7.42
CA SER A 232 -16.32 -6.79 -6.60
C SER A 232 -15.25 -5.70 -6.86
N VAL A 233 -15.63 -4.43 -6.78
CA VAL A 233 -14.67 -3.32 -6.96
C VAL A 233 -13.55 -3.40 -5.92
N GLY A 234 -13.89 -3.76 -4.67
CA GLY A 234 -12.90 -3.94 -3.61
C GLY A 234 -11.94 -5.10 -3.89
N GLY A 235 -12.46 -6.23 -4.35
CA GLY A 235 -11.68 -7.42 -4.68
C GLY A 235 -10.73 -7.19 -5.84
N ARG A 236 -11.18 -6.48 -6.88
CA ARG A 236 -10.32 -6.07 -8.00
C ARG A 236 -9.20 -5.12 -7.56
N ARG A 237 -9.53 -4.10 -6.76
CA ARG A 237 -8.52 -3.14 -6.25
C ARG A 237 -7.50 -3.82 -5.34
N ARG A 238 -7.95 -4.70 -4.45
CA ARG A 238 -7.09 -5.51 -3.58
C ARG A 238 -6.18 -6.43 -4.37
N THR A 239 -6.73 -7.12 -5.37
CA THR A 239 -5.97 -8.01 -6.26
C THR A 239 -4.91 -7.23 -7.02
N GLU A 240 -5.26 -6.08 -7.59
CA GLU A 240 -4.29 -5.26 -8.32
C GLU A 240 -3.21 -4.70 -7.39
N ALA A 241 -3.55 -4.22 -6.20
CA ALA A 241 -2.59 -3.78 -5.20
C ALA A 241 -1.59 -4.89 -4.81
N LEU A 242 -2.08 -6.12 -4.57
CA LEU A 242 -1.23 -7.28 -4.29
C LEU A 242 -0.35 -7.67 -5.47
N ARG A 243 -0.84 -7.54 -6.71
CA ARG A 243 -0.03 -7.74 -7.92
C ARG A 243 1.06 -6.68 -8.04
N GLN A 244 0.76 -5.41 -7.78
CA GLN A 244 1.76 -4.33 -7.77
C GLN A 244 2.84 -4.56 -6.71
N LEU A 245 2.46 -4.98 -5.49
CA LEU A 245 3.42 -5.38 -4.47
C LEU A 245 4.30 -6.57 -4.92
N CYS A 246 3.72 -7.59 -5.55
CA CYS A 246 4.49 -8.71 -6.10
C CYS A 246 5.37 -8.32 -7.28
N GLN A 247 4.98 -7.33 -8.09
CA GLN A 247 5.83 -6.77 -9.14
C GLN A 247 7.01 -6.00 -8.53
N MET A 248 6.79 -5.26 -7.43
CA MET A 248 7.85 -4.59 -6.68
C MET A 248 8.79 -5.57 -5.97
N ASN A 249 8.30 -6.74 -5.52
CA ASN A 249 9.14 -7.80 -4.97
C ASN A 249 8.87 -9.18 -5.62
N PRO A 250 9.40 -9.42 -6.83
CA PRO A 250 9.14 -10.64 -7.59
C PRO A 250 9.59 -11.91 -6.87
N SER A 251 10.63 -11.81 -6.03
CA SER A 251 11.18 -12.94 -5.27
C SER A 251 10.16 -13.57 -4.31
N GLN A 252 9.16 -12.79 -3.86
CA GLN A 252 8.14 -13.22 -2.92
C GLN A 252 6.83 -13.64 -3.59
N ALA A 253 6.66 -13.46 -4.90
CA ALA A 253 5.38 -13.73 -5.58
C ALA A 253 4.89 -15.18 -5.37
N LEU A 254 5.80 -16.17 -5.40
CA LEU A 254 5.46 -17.58 -5.13
C LEU A 254 5.08 -17.83 -3.67
N ASN A 255 5.66 -17.08 -2.72
CA ASN A 255 5.29 -17.15 -1.30
C ASN A 255 3.90 -16.55 -1.08
N ILE A 256 3.61 -15.41 -1.71
CA ILE A 256 2.27 -14.79 -1.68
C ILE A 256 1.23 -15.74 -2.28
N ARG A 257 1.53 -16.41 -3.39
CA ARG A 257 0.69 -17.46 -3.96
C ARG A 257 0.42 -18.60 -2.96
N ALA A 258 1.43 -19.02 -2.20
CA ALA A 258 1.23 -20.03 -1.16
C ALA A 258 0.31 -19.53 -0.04
N MET A 259 0.44 -18.26 0.38
CA MET A 259 -0.44 -17.64 1.39
C MET A 259 -1.91 -17.58 0.93
N VAL A 260 -2.16 -17.26 -0.34
CA VAL A 260 -3.50 -17.28 -0.96
C VAL A 260 -4.16 -18.66 -0.78
N VAL A 261 -3.41 -19.74 -1.02
CA VAL A 261 -3.89 -21.12 -0.86
C VAL A 261 -4.08 -21.49 0.61
N GLU A 262 -3.15 -21.12 1.48
CA GLU A 262 -3.20 -21.34 2.93
C GLU A 262 -4.48 -20.73 3.53
N GLU A 263 -4.73 -19.46 3.21
CA GLU A 263 -5.88 -18.71 3.72
C GLU A 263 -7.18 -19.11 3.00
N CYS A 264 -7.11 -19.66 1.78
CA CYS A 264 -8.26 -19.91 0.89
C CYS A 264 -9.08 -18.63 0.60
N HIS A 265 -8.38 -17.55 0.28
CA HIS A 265 -8.95 -16.26 -0.14
C HIS A 265 -8.27 -15.82 -1.44
N LEU A 266 -8.94 -15.00 -2.25
CA LEU A 266 -8.43 -14.47 -3.51
C LEU A 266 -7.87 -15.53 -4.49
N PRO A 267 -8.63 -16.59 -4.82
CA PRO A 267 -8.19 -17.59 -5.82
C PRO A 267 -7.76 -17.00 -7.16
N GLY A 268 -8.38 -15.91 -7.62
CA GLY A 268 -8.06 -15.19 -8.85
C GLY A 268 -6.68 -14.54 -8.80
N LEU A 269 -6.29 -13.93 -7.68
CA LEU A 269 -4.92 -13.47 -7.45
C LEU A 269 -3.90 -14.59 -7.61
N GLY A 270 -4.15 -15.77 -7.03
CA GLY A 270 -3.25 -16.91 -7.14
C GLY A 270 -3.01 -17.35 -8.60
N VAL A 271 -4.04 -17.28 -9.44
CA VAL A 271 -3.95 -17.52 -10.88
C VAL A 271 -3.22 -16.38 -11.60
N ALA A 272 -3.53 -15.13 -11.26
CA ALA A 272 -2.91 -13.94 -11.87
C ALA A 272 -1.40 -13.92 -11.63
N LEU A 273 -0.93 -14.22 -10.41
CA LEU A 273 0.50 -14.27 -10.10
C LEU A 273 1.25 -15.34 -10.89
N ILE A 274 0.61 -16.46 -11.22
CA ILE A 274 1.19 -17.49 -12.12
C ILE A 274 1.27 -16.97 -13.55
N LEU A 275 0.24 -16.27 -14.03
CA LEU A 275 0.22 -15.72 -15.39
C LEU A 275 1.25 -14.60 -15.56
N ASP A 276 1.47 -13.82 -14.50
CA ASP A 276 2.50 -12.78 -14.44
C ASP A 276 3.91 -13.37 -14.33
N TYR A 277 4.02 -14.59 -13.78
CA TYR A 277 5.28 -15.31 -13.69
C TYR A 277 5.76 -15.72 -15.08
N LYS A 278 6.84 -15.08 -15.52
CA LYS A 278 7.57 -15.44 -16.73
C LYS A 278 8.72 -16.35 -16.33
N PRO A 279 8.64 -17.68 -16.53
CA PRO A 279 9.78 -18.54 -16.27
C PRO A 279 10.93 -18.15 -17.19
N ASP A 280 12.14 -18.05 -16.64
CA ASP A 280 13.37 -17.74 -17.40
C ASP A 280 13.75 -18.87 -18.40
N THR A 281 13.14 -20.04 -18.26
CA THR A 281 13.39 -21.22 -19.10
C THR A 281 12.11 -21.67 -19.82
N ALA A 282 12.16 -21.70 -21.15
CA ALA A 282 11.06 -22.12 -22.01
C ALA A 282 10.79 -23.64 -22.03
N ASP A 283 11.44 -24.41 -21.15
CA ASP A 283 11.59 -25.87 -21.26
C ASP A 283 10.75 -26.66 -20.24
N GLU A 284 9.57 -26.15 -19.90
CA GLU A 284 8.60 -26.92 -19.13
C GLU A 284 7.62 -27.63 -20.07
N ALA A 285 7.67 -28.97 -20.07
CA ALA A 285 6.72 -29.81 -20.80
C ALA A 285 5.25 -29.59 -20.39
N VAL A 286 5.02 -29.00 -19.22
CA VAL A 286 3.70 -28.67 -18.66
C VAL A 286 3.73 -27.23 -18.17
N SER A 287 2.79 -26.41 -18.63
CA SER A 287 2.70 -25.01 -18.19
C SER A 287 2.60 -24.89 -16.65
N PRO A 288 3.30 -23.92 -16.02
CA PRO A 288 3.20 -23.67 -14.57
C PRO A 288 1.75 -23.49 -14.09
N LEU A 289 0.90 -22.91 -14.94
CA LEU A 289 -0.52 -22.74 -14.68
C LEU A 289 -1.27 -24.07 -14.60
N VAL A 290 -0.99 -24.99 -15.52
CA VAL A 290 -1.62 -26.32 -15.53
C VAL A 290 -1.19 -27.10 -14.29
N SER A 291 0.10 -27.04 -13.93
CA SER A 291 0.63 -27.66 -12.70
C SER A 291 -0.06 -27.10 -11.45
N TYR A 292 -0.13 -25.77 -11.33
CA TYR A 292 -0.79 -25.10 -10.19
C TYR A 292 -2.27 -25.45 -10.07
N VAL A 293 -3.04 -25.30 -11.14
CA VAL A 293 -4.49 -25.58 -11.14
C VAL A 293 -4.77 -27.06 -10.87
N SER A 294 -4.00 -27.96 -11.48
CA SER A 294 -4.14 -29.41 -11.25
C SER A 294 -3.83 -29.77 -9.80
N GLY A 295 -2.81 -29.17 -9.21
CA GLY A 295 -2.47 -29.35 -7.80
C GLY A 295 -3.59 -28.91 -6.85
N LEU A 296 -4.26 -27.80 -7.14
CA LEU A 296 -5.40 -27.33 -6.33
C LEU A 296 -6.64 -28.23 -6.45
N LEU A 297 -6.92 -28.75 -7.65
CA LEU A 297 -8.12 -29.54 -7.93
C LEU A 297 -7.97 -31.03 -7.59
N LEU A 298 -6.76 -31.59 -7.75
CA LEU A 298 -6.48 -33.02 -7.53
C LEU A 298 -5.77 -33.27 -6.19
N GLY A 299 -5.45 -32.22 -5.45
CA GLY A 299 -4.80 -32.30 -4.15
C GLY A 299 -5.63 -33.04 -3.09
N THR A 300 -4.94 -33.53 -2.08
CA THR A 300 -5.54 -34.27 -0.95
C THR A 300 -6.30 -33.36 0.02
N ASN A 301 -6.00 -32.05 0.04
CA ASN A 301 -6.65 -31.08 0.91
C ASN A 301 -8.08 -30.74 0.42
N GLY A 302 -9.08 -31.28 1.09
CA GLY A 302 -10.49 -31.08 0.75
C GLY A 302 -10.96 -29.62 0.83
N LYS A 303 -10.45 -28.82 1.79
CA LYS A 303 -10.80 -27.40 1.94
C LYS A 303 -10.39 -26.61 0.70
N VAL A 304 -9.12 -26.75 0.31
CA VAL A 304 -8.53 -26.06 -0.86
C VAL A 304 -9.26 -26.47 -2.14
N ARG A 305 -9.50 -27.78 -2.32
CA ARG A 305 -10.19 -28.29 -3.51
C ARG A 305 -11.60 -27.73 -3.64
N THR A 306 -12.38 -27.72 -2.57
CA THR A 306 -13.75 -27.19 -2.58
C THR A 306 -13.76 -25.68 -2.84
N TRP A 307 -12.88 -24.93 -2.16
CA TRP A 307 -12.73 -23.49 -2.35
C TRP A 307 -12.42 -23.13 -3.81
N PHE A 308 -11.40 -23.76 -4.39
CA PHE A 308 -10.99 -23.46 -5.77
C PHE A 308 -12.02 -23.96 -6.80
N SER A 309 -12.70 -25.08 -6.54
CA SER A 309 -13.79 -25.58 -7.40
C SER A 309 -14.97 -24.61 -7.44
N MET A 310 -15.31 -23.99 -6.30
CA MET A 310 -16.36 -22.97 -6.24
C MET A 310 -16.00 -21.74 -7.07
N PHE A 311 -14.75 -21.27 -6.99
CA PHE A 311 -14.25 -20.18 -7.83
C PHE A 311 -14.42 -20.46 -9.33
N ILE A 312 -13.99 -21.64 -9.80
CA ILE A 312 -14.16 -22.03 -11.21
C ILE A 312 -15.64 -22.06 -11.61
N ARG A 313 -16.50 -22.65 -10.75
CA ARG A 313 -17.94 -22.75 -11.01
C ARG A 313 -18.60 -21.37 -11.11
N ASN A 314 -18.26 -20.45 -10.21
CA ASN A 314 -18.78 -19.08 -10.21
C ASN A 314 -18.36 -18.35 -11.51
N GLY A 315 -17.10 -18.44 -11.90
CA GLY A 315 -16.61 -17.86 -13.15
C GLY A 315 -17.31 -18.39 -14.41
N GLN A 316 -17.66 -19.69 -14.44
CA GLN A 316 -18.43 -20.29 -15.54
C GLN A 316 -19.86 -19.76 -15.62
N GLN A 317 -20.52 -19.57 -14.48
CA GLN A 317 -21.89 -19.03 -14.43
C GLN A 317 -21.94 -17.58 -14.94
N VAL A 318 -21.00 -16.74 -14.51
CA VAL A 318 -20.89 -15.34 -14.97
C VAL A 318 -20.65 -15.27 -16.48
N ARG A 319 -19.71 -16.07 -17.01
CA ARG A 319 -19.46 -16.12 -18.46
C ARG A 319 -20.68 -16.57 -19.26
N ARG A 320 -21.46 -17.52 -18.72
CA ARG A 320 -22.70 -17.98 -19.36
C ARG A 320 -23.75 -16.87 -19.38
N ASN A 321 -23.94 -16.15 -18.27
CA ASN A 321 -24.90 -15.05 -18.20
C ASN A 321 -24.52 -13.91 -19.15
N ASN A 322 -23.24 -13.50 -19.18
CA ASN A 322 -22.78 -12.48 -20.13
C ASN A 322 -23.02 -12.90 -21.58
N ARG A 323 -22.74 -14.16 -21.94
CA ARG A 323 -23.02 -14.66 -23.29
C ARG A 323 -24.51 -14.63 -23.66
N ILE A 324 -25.41 -14.85 -22.70
CA ILE A 324 -26.86 -14.74 -22.93
C ILE A 324 -27.26 -13.27 -23.14
N SER A 325 -26.70 -12.34 -22.35
CA SER A 325 -26.95 -10.91 -22.49
C SER A 325 -26.50 -10.33 -23.84
N PHE A 326 -25.47 -10.91 -24.47
CA PHE A 326 -25.02 -10.53 -25.83
C PHE A 326 -25.87 -11.14 -26.96
N ILE A 327 -26.74 -12.11 -26.67
CA ILE A 327 -27.65 -12.74 -27.66
C ILE A 327 -29.04 -12.08 -27.63
N GLU A 328 -29.37 -11.32 -26.57
CA GLU A 328 -30.63 -10.58 -26.42
C GLU A 328 -30.54 -9.10 -26.86
N LEU A 329 -29.42 -8.68 -27.48
CA LEU A 329 -29.21 -7.39 -28.15
C LEU A 329 -29.03 -7.59 -29.66
#